data_AF-A0AAP5IAB3-F1
#
_entry.id   AF-A0AAP5IAB3-F1
#
_cell.length_a   1.000
_cell.length_b   1.000
_cell.length_c   1.000
_cell.angle_alpha   90.00
_cell.angle_beta   90.00
_cell.angle_gamma   90.00
#
_symmetry.space_group_name_H-M   'P 1'
#
loop_
_entity.id
_entity.type
_entity.pdbx_description
1 polymer ?
#
loop_
_entity_poly.entity_id
_entity_poly.type
_entity_poly.pdbx_seq_one_letter_code
_entity_poly.pdbx_strand_id
1 'polypeptide(L)'
;MPYIVILEGQETPISDEVGATDQTLRDALTPFYPEVSTAEIKREEKDGNTYIRIVKRAGTKGQGNIMQIFIQSEQTINPAITLTLQLKILELQGEMHIENLLLLQSQINKAISSGREWNTAVERSLKILKQSPPKPSQTPITGF
;
A
#
# COMPACT_ATOMS: atom_id res chain seq x y z
N MET A 1 15.07 -28.33 -27.20
CA MET A 1 13.79 -28.06 -27.90
C MET A 1 13.75 -26.56 -28.12
N PRO A 2 13.46 -26.04 -29.32
CA PRO A 2 13.57 -24.61 -29.56
C PRO A 2 12.58 -23.82 -28.70
N TYR A 3 13.08 -22.77 -28.04
CA TYR A 3 12.26 -21.82 -27.30
C TYR A 3 12.00 -20.59 -28.16
N ILE A 4 10.73 -20.21 -28.30
CA ILE A 4 10.30 -19.04 -29.06
C ILE A 4 9.59 -18.09 -28.10
N VAL A 5 10.16 -16.90 -27.89
CA VAL A 5 9.53 -15.86 -27.06
C VAL A 5 8.62 -15.01 -27.92
N ILE A 6 7.40 -14.78 -27.44
CA ILE A 6 6.42 -13.87 -28.02
C ILE A 6 6.28 -12.66 -27.09
N LEU A 7 6.78 -11.51 -27.54
CA LEU A 7 6.69 -10.22 -26.84
C LEU A 7 6.16 -9.17 -27.82
N GLU A 8 5.11 -8.42 -27.45
CA GLU A 8 4.48 -7.41 -28.31
C GLU A 8 4.05 -7.91 -29.71
N GLY A 9 3.79 -9.21 -29.84
CA GLY A 9 3.43 -9.84 -31.13
C GLY A 9 4.62 -10.18 -32.03
N GLN A 10 5.86 -9.95 -31.57
CA GLN A 10 7.07 -10.39 -32.25
C GLN A 10 7.56 -11.72 -31.68
N GLU A 11 7.95 -12.62 -32.58
CA GLU A 11 8.53 -13.93 -32.24
C GLU A 11 10.06 -13.88 -32.34
N THR A 12 10.74 -14.22 -31.25
CA THR A 12 12.19 -14.23 -31.18
C THR A 12 12.68 -15.60 -30.69
N PRO A 13 13.51 -16.33 -31.48
CA PRO A 13 14.13 -17.55 -31.00
C PRO A 13 15.19 -17.22 -29.94
N ILE A 14 15.19 -17.98 -28.84
CA ILE A 14 16.15 -17.82 -27.75
C ILE A 14 16.90 -19.13 -27.49
N SER A 15 18.07 -19.03 -26.87
CA SER A 15 18.85 -20.21 -26.49
C SER A 15 18.16 -21.00 -25.37
N ASP A 16 18.45 -22.31 -25.33
CA ASP A 16 17.93 -23.23 -24.32
C ASP A 16 18.27 -22.77 -22.88
N GLU A 17 19.43 -22.13 -22.69
CA GLU A 17 19.85 -21.58 -21.39
C GLU A 17 18.95 -20.42 -20.92
N VAL A 18 18.56 -19.53 -21.83
CA VAL A 18 17.68 -18.39 -21.52
C VAL A 18 16.25 -18.87 -21.34
N GLY A 19 15.79 -19.80 -22.18
CA GLY A 19 14.43 -20.34 -22.18
C GLY A 19 14.12 -21.32 -21.06
N ALA A 20 15.14 -21.82 -20.35
CA ALA A 20 14.98 -22.87 -19.33
C ALA A 20 14.02 -22.52 -18.20
N THR A 21 14.07 -21.28 -17.68
CA THR A 21 13.24 -20.86 -16.54
C THR A 21 12.70 -19.45 -16.72
N ASP A 22 11.64 -19.12 -15.98
CA ASP A 22 11.07 -17.78 -16.00
C ASP A 22 12.04 -16.74 -15.42
N GLN A 23 12.91 -17.16 -14.49
CA GLN A 23 13.91 -16.29 -13.90
C GLN A 23 15.04 -15.96 -14.89
N THR A 24 15.59 -16.96 -15.57
CA THR A 24 16.61 -16.76 -16.61
C THR A 24 16.10 -15.91 -17.78
N LEU A 25 14.82 -16.08 -18.12
CA LEU A 25 14.14 -15.27 -19.12
C LEU A 25 14.02 -13.80 -18.68
N ARG A 26 13.62 -13.56 -17.43
CA ARG A 26 13.53 -12.19 -16.87
C ARG A 26 14.90 -11.54 -16.79
N ASP A 27 15.91 -12.25 -16.30
CA ASP A 27 17.26 -11.69 -16.11
C ASP A 27 17.89 -11.31 -17.47
N ALA A 28 17.66 -12.12 -18.51
CA ALA A 28 18.15 -11.84 -19.86
C ALA A 28 17.39 -10.71 -20.56
N LEU A 29 16.07 -10.61 -20.38
CA LEU A 29 15.24 -9.66 -21.11
C LEU A 29 15.04 -8.31 -20.40
N THR A 30 15.10 -8.26 -19.06
CA THR A 30 14.90 -7.01 -18.28
C THR A 30 15.82 -5.85 -18.69
N PRO A 31 17.10 -6.06 -19.05
CA PRO A 31 17.97 -4.97 -19.53
C PRO A 31 17.46 -4.28 -20.81
N PHE A 32 16.71 -5.00 -21.65
CA PHE A 32 16.20 -4.51 -22.93
C PHE A 32 14.71 -4.15 -22.88
N TYR A 33 13.95 -4.84 -22.02
CA TYR A 33 12.51 -4.71 -21.84
C TYR A 33 12.19 -4.71 -20.34
N PRO A 34 12.30 -3.55 -19.66
CA PRO A 34 12.07 -3.43 -18.22
C PRO A 34 10.71 -3.98 -17.76
N GLU A 35 9.69 -3.90 -18.61
CA GLU A 35 8.35 -4.44 -18.40
C GLU A 35 8.31 -5.96 -18.14
N VAL A 36 9.33 -6.71 -18.58
CA VAL A 36 9.39 -8.17 -18.40
C VAL A 36 9.64 -8.54 -16.94
N SER A 37 10.24 -7.65 -16.15
CA SER A 37 10.52 -7.87 -14.72
C SER A 37 9.28 -8.26 -13.91
N THR A 38 8.10 -7.76 -14.28
CA THR A 38 6.81 -8.02 -13.60
C THR A 38 5.76 -8.70 -14.47
N ALA A 39 6.12 -9.05 -15.71
CA ALA A 39 5.21 -9.66 -16.68
C ALA A 39 4.73 -11.06 -16.25
N GLU A 40 3.55 -11.47 -16.73
CA GLU A 40 3.10 -12.85 -16.62
C GLU A 40 3.70 -13.66 -17.78
N ILE A 41 4.35 -14.78 -17.46
CA ILE A 41 4.98 -15.65 -18.46
C ILE A 41 4.10 -16.89 -18.60
N LYS A 42 3.65 -17.16 -19.83
CA LYS A 42 2.88 -18.36 -20.18
C LYS A 42 3.69 -19.20 -21.14
N ARG A 43 3.77 -20.49 -20.86
CA ARG A 43 4.49 -21.48 -21.70
C ARG A 43 3.47 -22.41 -22.33
N GLU A 44 3.53 -22.54 -23.65
CA GLU A 44 2.67 -23.44 -24.42
C GLU A 44 3.55 -24.28 -25.34
N GLU A 45 3.39 -25.60 -25.29
CA GLU A 45 4.07 -26.51 -26.21
C GLU A 45 3.20 -26.72 -27.45
N LYS A 46 3.75 -26.43 -28.62
CA LYS A 46 3.06 -26.62 -29.90
C LYS A 46 4.08 -26.99 -30.98
N ASP A 47 3.73 -27.98 -31.81
CA ASP A 47 4.53 -28.40 -32.97
C ASP A 47 6.01 -28.70 -32.64
N GLY A 48 6.29 -29.22 -31.44
CA GLY A 48 7.65 -29.57 -30.98
C GLY A 48 8.49 -28.38 -30.47
N ASN A 49 7.90 -27.18 -30.41
CA ASN A 49 8.52 -25.98 -29.87
C ASN A 49 7.83 -25.52 -28.58
N THR A 50 8.58 -24.86 -27.70
CA THR A 50 8.03 -24.21 -26.51
C THR A 50 7.86 -22.72 -26.77
N TYR A 51 6.61 -22.29 -26.89
CA TYR A 51 6.24 -20.89 -27.06
C TYR A 51 6.09 -20.22 -25.70
N ILE A 52 6.87 -19.17 -25.46
CA ILE A 52 6.88 -18.39 -24.22
C ILE A 52 6.21 -17.05 -24.50
N ARG A 53 4.95 -16.90 -24.11
CA ARG A 53 4.21 -15.64 -24.24
C ARG A 53 4.45 -14.77 -23.01
N ILE A 54 5.02 -13.59 -23.23
CA ILE A 54 5.19 -12.58 -22.19
C ILE A 54 4.02 -11.61 -22.27
N VAL A 55 3.14 -11.67 -21.27
CA VAL A 55 2.01 -10.74 -21.16
C VAL A 55 2.41 -9.62 -20.21
N LYS A 56 2.48 -8.40 -20.74
CA LYS A 56 2.70 -7.19 -19.94
C LYS A 56 1.65 -7.14 -18.83
N ARG A 57 2.09 -7.24 -17.58
CA ARG A 57 1.25 -6.91 -16.43
C ARG A 57 1.41 -5.42 -16.20
N ALA A 58 0.32 -4.69 -16.08
CA ALA A 58 0.40 -3.32 -15.58
C ALA A 58 1.14 -3.37 -14.24
N GLY A 59 2.26 -2.66 -14.14
CA GLY A 59 3.01 -2.55 -12.90
C GLY A 59 2.09 -2.10 -11.77
N THR A 60 2.42 -2.46 -10.52
CA THR A 60 1.71 -1.90 -9.38
C THR A 60 1.94 -0.40 -9.37
N LYS A 61 0.90 0.36 -9.73
CA LYS A 61 0.93 1.82 -9.71
C LYS A 61 1.32 2.29 -8.31
N GLY A 62 2.34 3.14 -8.22
CA GLY A 62 2.77 3.77 -6.97
C GLY A 62 4.21 3.41 -6.60
N GLN A 63 4.96 4.41 -6.16
CA GLN A 63 6.33 4.22 -5.71
C GLN A 63 6.33 3.94 -4.20
N GLY A 64 7.11 2.95 -3.78
CA GLY A 64 7.30 2.61 -2.38
C GLY A 64 6.12 1.87 -1.76
N ASN A 65 6.37 1.32 -0.59
CA ASN A 65 5.41 0.48 0.12
C ASN A 65 4.32 1.30 0.81
N ILE A 66 3.84 2.40 0.19
CA ILE A 66 2.91 3.37 0.77
C ILE A 66 1.65 2.69 1.27
N MET A 67 1.13 1.73 0.51
CA MET A 67 0.00 0.90 0.95
C MET A 67 0.32 0.13 2.23
N GLN A 68 1.52 -0.45 2.32
CA GLN A 68 1.92 -1.20 3.51
C GLN A 68 2.25 -0.27 4.68
N ILE A 69 2.73 0.96 4.43
CA ILE A 69 2.87 2.01 5.45
C ILE A 69 1.49 2.40 6.00
N PHE A 70 0.48 2.58 5.15
CA PHE A 70 -0.88 2.85 5.61
C PHE A 70 -1.49 1.67 6.37
N ILE A 71 -1.25 0.43 5.92
CA ILE A 71 -1.68 -0.78 6.62
C ILE A 71 -0.99 -0.91 7.98
N GLN A 72 0.29 -0.56 8.07
CA GLN A 72 1.09 -0.62 9.31
C GLN A 72 0.88 0.59 10.24
N SER A 73 0.30 1.68 9.73
CA SER A 73 0.06 2.87 10.54
C SER A 73 -0.97 2.59 11.62
N GLU A 74 -0.64 2.95 12.86
CA GLU A 74 -1.55 2.77 13.98
C GLU A 74 -2.78 3.67 13.81
N GLN A 75 -3.97 3.06 13.89
CA GLN A 75 -5.20 3.82 13.92
C GLN A 75 -5.30 4.54 15.26
N THR A 76 -5.23 5.86 15.23
CA THR A 76 -5.41 6.70 16.41
C THR A 76 -6.75 7.41 16.36
N ILE A 77 -7.45 7.45 17.50
CA ILE A 77 -8.73 8.15 17.67
C ILE A 77 -8.53 9.21 18.73
N ASN A 78 -9.25 10.34 18.61
CA ASN A 78 -9.21 11.40 19.61
C ASN A 78 -9.54 10.82 21.00
N PRO A 79 -8.66 10.99 22.02
CA PRO A 79 -8.86 10.42 23.35
C PRO A 79 -10.17 10.84 24.03
N ALA A 80 -10.69 12.02 23.74
CA ALA A 80 -11.98 12.47 24.26
C ALA A 80 -13.15 11.62 23.72
N ILE A 81 -13.08 11.19 22.46
CA ILE A 81 -14.09 10.31 21.86
C ILE A 81 -14.01 8.92 22.50
N THR A 82 -12.80 8.39 22.66
CA THR A 82 -12.57 7.09 23.33
C THR A 82 -13.16 7.09 24.74
N LEU A 83 -12.88 8.12 25.54
CA LEU A 83 -13.43 8.22 26.89
C LEU A 83 -14.97 8.39 26.87
N THR A 84 -15.52 9.15 25.93
CA THR A 84 -16.98 9.30 25.81
C THR A 84 -17.67 7.96 25.59
N LEU A 85 -17.09 7.09 24.76
CA LEU A 85 -17.61 5.74 24.53
C LEU A 85 -17.53 4.89 25.80
N GLN A 86 -16.43 4.96 26.54
CA GLN A 86 -16.28 4.24 27.81
C GLN A 86 -17.32 4.70 28.85
N LEU A 87 -17.54 6.01 28.98
CA LEU A 87 -18.56 6.55 29.87
C LEU A 87 -19.98 6.12 29.47
N LYS A 88 -20.26 6.04 28.17
CA LYS A 88 -21.55 5.52 27.67
C LYS A 88 -21.75 4.04 27.98
N ILE A 89 -20.70 3.23 27.93
CA ILE A 89 -20.77 1.82 28.32
C ILE A 89 -21.07 1.71 29.83
N LEU A 90 -20.39 2.51 30.67
CA LEU A 90 -20.64 2.54 32.11
C LEU A 90 -22.08 2.98 32.45
N GLU A 91 -22.62 3.95 31.70
CA GLU A 91 -24.03 4.36 31.81
C GLU A 91 -24.99 3.20 31.54
N LEU A 92 -24.78 2.49 30.44
CA LEU A 92 -25.63 1.36 30.04
C LEU A 92 -25.55 0.18 31.03
N GLN A 93 -24.43 0.05 31.73
CA GLN A 93 -24.24 -0.95 32.78
C GLN A 93 -24.88 -0.54 34.12
N GLY A 94 -25.34 0.71 34.26
CA GLY A 94 -25.89 1.24 35.51
C GLY A 94 -24.83 1.58 36.56
N GLU A 95 -23.55 1.53 36.21
CA GLU A 95 -22.39 1.73 37.09
C GLU A 95 -21.98 3.22 37.23
N MET A 96 -22.83 4.14 36.77
CA MET A 96 -22.60 5.57 36.84
C MET A 96 -22.95 6.13 38.23
N HIS A 97 -22.24 5.67 39.23
CA HIS A 97 -22.35 6.16 40.61
C HIS A 97 -21.44 7.38 40.84
N ILE A 98 -21.80 8.23 41.80
CA ILE A 98 -21.06 9.47 42.12
C ILE A 98 -19.61 9.17 42.51
N GLU A 99 -19.39 8.08 43.23
CA GLU A 99 -18.07 7.61 43.66
C GLU A 99 -17.18 7.30 42.46
N ASN A 100 -17.73 6.59 41.47
CA ASN A 100 -17.04 6.26 40.22
C ASN A 100 -16.76 7.53 39.40
N LEU A 101 -17.70 8.47 39.34
CA LEU A 101 -17.52 9.74 38.63
C LEU A 101 -16.41 10.61 39.26
N LEU A 102 -16.31 10.64 40.59
CA LEU A 102 -15.25 11.36 41.29
C LEU A 102 -13.86 10.78 40.96
N LEU A 103 -13.73 9.45 40.87
CA LEU A 103 -12.49 8.80 40.46
C LEU A 103 -12.13 9.09 39.00
N LEU A 104 -13.13 9.23 38.13
CA LEU A 104 -12.96 9.50 36.71
C LEU A 104 -12.66 10.98 36.39
N GLN A 105 -12.90 11.91 37.33
CA GLN A 105 -12.72 13.35 37.09
C GLN A 105 -11.34 13.73 36.52
N SER A 106 -10.27 13.15 37.06
CA SER A 106 -8.91 13.38 36.58
C SER A 106 -8.72 12.87 35.14
N GLN A 107 -9.27 11.69 34.83
CA GLN A 107 -9.22 11.11 33.49
C GLN A 107 -10.04 11.92 32.49
N ILE A 108 -11.22 12.42 32.89
CA ILE A 108 -12.06 13.31 32.08
C ILE A 108 -11.31 14.59 31.74
N ASN A 109 -10.72 15.25 32.73
CA ASN A 109 -9.97 16.48 32.52
C ASN A 109 -8.78 16.25 31.58
N LYS A 110 -8.04 15.15 31.77
CA LYS A 110 -6.93 14.77 30.90
C LYS A 110 -7.40 14.50 29.46
N ALA A 111 -8.47 13.74 29.27
CA ALA A 111 -9.00 13.44 27.95
C ALA A 111 -9.49 14.69 27.22
N ILE A 112 -10.10 15.65 27.94
CA ILE A 112 -10.50 16.95 27.37
C ILE A 112 -9.27 17.74 26.92
N SER A 113 -8.23 17.85 27.76
CA SER A 113 -6.99 18.56 27.41
C SER A 113 -6.32 17.92 26.19
N SER A 114 -6.04 16.62 26.24
CA SER A 114 -5.39 15.91 25.13
C SER A 114 -6.25 15.89 23.87
N GLY A 115 -7.57 15.82 24.00
CA GLY A 115 -8.49 15.86 22.87
C GLY A 115 -8.53 17.22 22.17
N ARG A 116 -8.39 18.32 22.94
CA ARG A 116 -8.26 19.67 22.38
C ARG A 116 -6.93 19.84 21.65
N GLU A 117 -5.83 19.41 22.26
CA GLU A 117 -4.50 19.44 21.64
C GLU A 117 -4.47 18.67 20.32
N TRP A 118 -5.07 17.47 20.31
CA TRP A 118 -5.23 16.66 19.12
C TRP A 118 -6.01 17.40 18.02
N ASN A 119 -7.15 18.02 18.36
CA ASN A 119 -7.95 18.77 17.40
C ASN A 119 -7.18 19.97 16.82
N THR A 120 -6.48 20.73 17.67
CA THR A 120 -5.62 21.84 17.22
C THR A 120 -4.51 21.36 16.28
N ALA A 121 -3.89 20.23 16.56
CA ALA A 121 -2.85 19.66 15.71
C ALA A 121 -3.39 19.24 14.33
N VAL A 122 -4.57 18.63 14.30
CA VAL A 122 -5.25 18.22 13.06
C VAL A 122 -5.68 19.44 12.24
N GLU A 123 -6.32 20.42 12.86
CA GLU A 123 -6.73 21.66 12.20
C GLU A 123 -5.54 22.42 11.62
N ARG A 124 -4.44 22.50 12.37
CA ARG A 124 -3.19 23.11 11.89
C ARG A 124 -2.65 22.39 10.68
N SER A 125 -2.58 21.06 10.72
CA SER A 125 -2.10 20.23 9.62
C SER A 125 -2.98 20.38 8.38
N LEU A 126 -4.30 20.35 8.56
CA LEU A 126 -5.27 20.53 7.49
C LEU A 126 -5.20 21.92 6.87
N LYS A 127 -5.00 22.96 7.68
CA LYS A 127 -4.79 24.33 7.19
C LYS A 127 -3.54 24.43 6.32
N ILE A 128 -2.42 23.84 6.76
CA ILE A 128 -1.17 23.81 5.99
C ILE A 128 -1.39 23.06 4.66
N LEU A 129 -2.03 21.90 4.69
CA LEU A 129 -2.32 21.11 3.48
C LEU A 129 -3.19 21.87 2.49
N LYS A 130 -4.24 22.56 2.96
CA LYS A 130 -5.12 23.38 2.11
C LYS A 130 -4.44 24.60 1.49
N GLN A 131 -3.46 25.17 2.19
CA GLN A 131 -2.71 26.35 1.75
C GLN A 131 -1.49 25.99 0.89
N SER A 132 -1.08 24.73 0.88
CA SER A 132 0.07 24.26 0.12
C SER A 132 -0.29 24.17 -1.37
N PRO A 133 0.50 24.78 -2.27
CA PRO A 133 0.26 24.65 -3.70
C PRO A 133 0.45 23.18 -4.13
N PRO A 134 -0.31 22.71 -5.15
CA PRO A 134 -0.09 21.39 -5.71
C PRO A 134 1.34 21.30 -6.25
N LYS A 135 2.18 20.50 -5.61
CA LYS A 135 3.56 20.26 -6.04
C LYS A 135 3.62 18.91 -6.75
N PRO A 136 4.05 18.86 -8.03
CA PRO A 136 4.28 17.59 -8.68
C PRO A 136 5.36 16.81 -7.93
N SER A 137 5.22 15.48 -7.87
CA SER A 137 6.25 14.61 -7.28
C SER A 137 7.58 14.86 -7.98
N GLN A 138 8.64 15.09 -7.20
CA GLN A 138 10.01 15.16 -7.73
C GLN A 138 10.64 13.78 -7.93
N THR A 139 9.94 12.74 -7.48
CA THR A 139 10.39 11.36 -7.64
C THR A 139 9.70 10.77 -8.86
N PRO A 140 10.46 10.29 -9.85
CA PRO A 140 9.89 9.58 -10.98
C PRO A 140 9.15 8.36 -10.45
N ILE A 141 7.87 8.23 -10.79
CA ILE A 141 7.12 7.01 -10.53
C ILE A 141 7.65 5.99 -11.53
N THR A 142 8.55 5.12 -11.08
CA THR A 142 9.03 4.00 -11.90
C THR A 142 7.87 3.05 -12.16
N GLY A 143 7.59 2.76 -13.44
CA GLY A 143 6.44 1.96 -13.87
C GLY A 143 5.36 2.74 -14.64
N PHE A 144 5.76 3.76 -15.40
CA PHE A 144 4.96 4.26 -16.54
C PHE A 144 5.21 3.39 -17.76
#